data_AF-A0AAQ4F1P1-F1
#
_entry.id   AF-A0AAQ4F1P1-F1
#
_cell.length_a   1.000
_cell.length_b   1.000
_cell.length_c   1.000
_cell.angle_alpha   90.00
_cell.angle_beta   90.00
_cell.angle_gamma   90.00
#
_symmetry.space_group_name_H-M   'P 1'
#
loop_
_entity.id
_entity.type
_entity.pdbx_description
1 polymer ?
#
loop_
_entity_poly.entity_id
_entity_poly.type
_entity_poly.pdbx_seq_one_letter_code
_entity_poly.pdbx_strand_id
1 'polypeptide(L)'
;MPPAQCICVPFTLLNEYTNPIWSVPKEELLGSVATSEIPSYVDNLLLLIFGGIPWQDYFQRILSTKSEFRAKALSYVGFVGTLVMAVPPVLIGVAVKATSA
;
A
#
# COMPACT_ATOMS: atom_id res chain seq x y z
N MET A 1 10.11 -4.63 1.68
CA MET A 1 10.87 -3.37 1.53
C MET A 1 10.05 -2.15 1.99
N PRO A 2 9.56 -2.09 3.24
CA PRO A 2 8.81 -0.94 3.76
C PRO A 2 9.61 0.30 4.23
N PRO A 3 10.90 0.24 4.65
CA PRO A 3 11.54 1.41 5.27
C PRO A 3 11.84 2.55 4.29
N ALA A 4 12.04 2.23 3.01
CA ALA A 4 12.33 3.24 1.99
C ALA A 4 11.14 4.18 1.76
N GLN A 5 9.91 3.66 1.75
CA GLN A 5 8.71 4.46 1.51
C GLN A 5 8.49 5.49 2.62
N CYS A 6 8.66 5.09 3.88
CA CYS A 6 8.51 5.99 5.02
C CYS A 6 9.51 7.17 5.00
N ILE A 7 10.69 6.98 4.42
CA ILE A 7 11.70 8.03 4.27
C ILE A 7 11.36 8.94 3.09
N CYS A 8 10.85 8.38 1.98
CA CYS A 8 10.52 9.15 0.78
C CYS A 8 9.26 9.99 0.93
N VAL A 9 8.26 9.56 1.71
CA VAL A 9 6.98 10.26 1.90
C VAL A 9 7.15 11.73 2.32
N PRO A 10 7.89 12.07 3.40
CA PRO A 10 8.06 13.48 3.77
C PRO A 10 8.79 14.28 2.69
N PHE A 11 9.76 13.69 2.00
CA PHE A 11 10.46 14.36 0.90
C PHE A 11 9.55 14.63 -0.30
N THR A 12 8.68 13.69 -0.65
CA THR A 12 7.71 13.90 -1.75
C THR A 12 6.65 14.93 -1.39
N LEU A 13 6.26 15.03 -0.13
CA LEU A 13 5.24 16.00 0.32
C LEU A 13 5.78 17.41 0.58
N LEU A 14 7.08 17.55 0.89
CA LEU A 14 7.72 18.85 1.15
C LEU A 14 8.34 19.47 -0.11
N ASN A 15 8.20 18.85 -1.27
CA ASN A 15 8.75 19.33 -2.52
C ASN A 15 7.98 20.57 -3.03
N GLU A 16 8.69 21.55 -3.60
CA GLU A 16 8.11 22.83 -4.05
C GLU A 16 7.10 22.67 -5.20
N TYR A 17 7.18 21.56 -5.94
CA TYR A 17 6.31 21.26 -7.08
C TYR A 17 5.03 20.49 -6.70
N THR A 18 4.89 20.08 -5.43
CA THR A 18 3.76 19.29 -4.97
C THR A 18 2.75 20.19 -4.28
N ASN A 19 1.59 20.39 -4.90
CA ASN A 19 0.52 21.16 -4.27
C ASN A 19 -0.02 20.41 -3.04
N PRO A 20 -0.62 21.12 -2.07
CA PRO A 20 -1.24 20.49 -0.91
C PRO A 20 -2.27 19.45 -1.37
N ILE A 21 -2.25 18.26 -0.77
CA ILE A 21 -3.16 17.16 -1.11
C ILE A 21 -4.64 17.60 -1.11
N TRP A 22 -4.98 18.55 -0.25
CA TRP A 22 -6.33 19.09 -0.07
C TRP A 22 -6.79 20.03 -1.18
N SER A 23 -5.90 20.51 -2.06
CA SER A 23 -6.26 21.38 -3.18
C SER A 23 -6.64 20.63 -4.45
N VAL A 24 -6.43 19.30 -4.50
CA VAL A 24 -6.74 18.47 -5.67
C VAL A 24 -8.21 18.02 -5.62
N PRO A 25 -9.00 18.20 -6.69
CA PRO A 25 -10.36 17.70 -6.76
C PRO A 25 -10.39 16.16 -6.64
N LYS A 26 -11.41 15.62 -5.94
CA LYS A 26 -11.52 14.19 -5.64
C LYS A 26 -11.66 13.34 -6.91
N GLU A 27 -12.21 13.93 -7.95
CA GLU A 27 -12.47 13.32 -9.25
C GLU A 27 -11.14 13.09 -10.00
N GLU A 28 -10.20 14.03 -9.88
CA GLU A 28 -8.86 13.90 -10.46
C GLU A 28 -7.96 12.95 -9.65
N LEU A 29 -8.22 12.90 -8.33
CA LEU A 29 -7.54 12.02 -7.39
C LEU A 29 -7.83 10.54 -7.65
N LEU A 30 -9.10 10.19 -7.86
CA LEU A 30 -9.50 8.82 -8.21
C LEU A 30 -9.14 8.49 -9.66
N GLY A 31 -9.20 9.48 -10.55
CA GLY A 31 -8.91 9.32 -11.97
C GLY A 31 -9.90 8.38 -12.68
N SER A 32 -9.56 8.03 -13.92
CA SER A 32 -10.29 7.05 -14.71
C SER A 32 -9.31 5.97 -15.18
N VAL A 33 -9.70 4.70 -15.05
CA VAL A 33 -8.91 3.56 -15.54
C VAL A 33 -9.40 3.20 -16.94
N ALA A 34 -8.48 3.15 -17.91
CA ALA A 34 -8.84 2.71 -19.25
C ALA A 34 -9.21 1.22 -19.24
N THR A 35 -10.21 0.83 -20.03
CA THR A 35 -10.70 -0.56 -20.07
C THR A 35 -9.60 -1.56 -20.45
N SER A 36 -8.61 -1.13 -21.21
CA SER A 36 -7.44 -1.92 -21.61
C SER A 36 -6.48 -2.22 -20.45
N GLU A 37 -6.47 -1.43 -19.39
CA GLU A 37 -5.56 -1.59 -18.24
C GLU A 37 -6.16 -2.46 -17.14
N ILE A 38 -7.47 -2.70 -17.15
CA ILE A 38 -8.18 -3.55 -16.18
C ILE A 38 -7.48 -4.89 -15.96
N PRO A 39 -7.03 -5.64 -16.99
CA PRO A 39 -6.33 -6.91 -16.79
C PRO A 39 -5.05 -6.76 -15.96
N SER A 40 -4.30 -5.68 -16.15
CA SER A 40 -3.08 -5.40 -15.39
C SER A 40 -3.41 -5.06 -13.93
N TYR A 41 -4.48 -4.31 -13.66
CA TYR A 41 -4.94 -4.06 -12.29
C TYR A 41 -5.38 -5.35 -11.60
N VAL A 42 -6.09 -6.24 -12.31
CA VAL A 42 -6.51 -7.54 -11.79
C VAL A 42 -5.28 -8.42 -11.49
N ASP A 43 -4.30 -8.47 -12.39
CA ASP A 43 -3.06 -9.23 -12.17
C ASP A 43 -2.29 -8.71 -10.95
N ASN A 44 -2.13 -7.40 -10.80
CA ASN A 44 -1.52 -6.80 -9.62
C ASN A 44 -2.31 -7.08 -8.33
N LEU A 45 -3.65 -7.08 -8.39
CA LEU A 45 -4.49 -7.44 -7.25
C LEU A 45 -4.27 -8.91 -6.86
N LEU A 46 -4.24 -9.82 -7.82
CA LEU A 46 -3.97 -11.24 -7.58
C LEU A 46 -2.57 -11.45 -7.02
N LEU A 47 -1.58 -10.71 -7.52
CA LEU A 47 -0.21 -10.73 -7.00
C LEU A 47 -0.17 -10.24 -5.54
N LEU A 48 -0.91 -9.20 -5.18
CA LEU A 48 -0.98 -8.72 -3.79
C LEU A 48 -1.69 -9.71 -2.86
N ILE A 49 -2.73 -10.41 -3.33
CA ILE A 49 -3.48 -11.40 -2.54
C ILE A 49 -2.71 -12.71 -2.39
N PHE A 50 -2.12 -13.24 -3.47
CA PHE A 50 -1.53 -14.59 -3.51
C PHE A 50 0.00 -14.62 -3.52
N GLY A 51 0.66 -13.52 -3.84
CA GLY A 51 2.10 -13.48 -4.17
C GLY A 51 2.92 -12.44 -3.41
N GLY A 52 2.34 -11.77 -2.42
CA GLY A 52 3.08 -10.78 -1.61
C GLY A 52 4.32 -11.38 -0.93
N ILE A 53 5.41 -10.60 -0.86
CA ILE A 53 6.68 -10.96 -0.24
C ILE A 53 6.56 -11.55 1.20
N PRO A 54 5.54 -11.22 2.04
CA PRO A 54 5.39 -11.89 3.34
C PRO A 54 4.52 -13.18 3.33
N TRP A 55 3.87 -13.57 2.23
CA TRP A 55 2.87 -14.64 2.22
C TRP A 55 3.42 -16.01 2.66
N GLN A 56 4.60 -16.37 2.15
CA GLN A 56 5.27 -17.64 2.48
C GLN A 56 5.72 -17.69 3.95
N ASP A 57 6.43 -16.65 4.41
CA ASP A 57 6.91 -16.55 5.79
C ASP A 57 5.75 -16.44 6.80
N TYR A 58 4.64 -15.77 6.44
CA TYR A 58 3.45 -15.66 7.27
C TYR A 58 2.81 -17.01 7.56
N PHE A 59 2.56 -17.83 6.53
CA PHE A 59 1.98 -19.16 6.74
C PHE A 59 2.93 -20.09 7.49
N GLN A 60 4.23 -20.04 7.18
CA GLN A 60 5.22 -20.80 7.93
C GLN A 60 5.23 -20.40 9.41
N ARG A 61 5.11 -19.11 9.72
CA ARG A 61 5.04 -18.60 11.09
C ARG A 61 3.76 -19.01 11.80
N ILE A 62 2.59 -18.96 11.15
CA ILE A 62 1.33 -19.44 11.73
C ILE A 62 1.40 -20.94 12.02
N LEU A 63 1.81 -21.75 11.05
CA LEU A 63 1.84 -23.21 11.16
C LEU A 63 2.89 -23.69 12.19
N SER A 64 3.94 -22.90 12.42
CA SER A 64 4.94 -23.20 13.47
C SER A 64 4.48 -22.87 14.90
N THR A 65 3.35 -22.18 15.08
CA THR A 65 2.86 -21.83 16.43
C THR A 65 2.11 -22.99 17.08
N LYS A 66 2.58 -23.42 18.26
CA LYS A 66 1.97 -24.52 19.05
C LYS A 66 0.63 -24.17 19.72
N SER A 67 0.13 -22.95 19.55
CA SER A 67 -1.06 -22.45 20.25
C SER A 67 -1.93 -21.61 19.34
N GLU A 68 -3.23 -21.91 19.31
CA GLU A 68 -4.22 -21.20 18.51
C GLU A 68 -4.32 -19.71 18.84
N PHE A 69 -4.11 -19.34 20.11
CA PHE A 69 -4.15 -17.93 20.52
C PHE A 69 -3.03 -17.12 19.86
N ARG A 70 -1.82 -17.71 19.75
CA ARG A 70 -0.67 -17.05 19.13
C ARG A 70 -0.84 -16.95 17.61
N ALA A 71 -1.43 -17.97 16.99
CA ALA A 71 -1.79 -17.93 15.58
C ALA A 71 -2.77 -16.79 15.27
N LYS A 72 -3.85 -16.67 16.06
CA LYS A 72 -4.83 -15.58 15.92
C LYS A 72 -4.21 -14.20 16.13
N ALA A 73 -3.41 -14.05 17.19
CA ALA A 73 -2.72 -12.79 17.47
C ALA A 73 -1.81 -12.36 16.31
N LEU A 74 -1.11 -13.30 15.68
CA LEU A 74 -0.26 -13.01 14.53
C LEU A 74 -1.07 -12.52 13.32
N SER A 75 -2.24 -13.10 13.06
CA SER A 75 -3.14 -12.64 12.00
C SER A 75 -3.69 -11.25 12.26
N TYR A 76 -4.11 -10.94 13.49
CA TYR A 76 -4.58 -9.59 13.85
C TYR A 76 -3.48 -8.54 13.74
N VAL A 77 -2.28 -8.84 14.23
CA VAL A 77 -1.12 -7.93 14.11
C VAL A 77 -0.71 -7.78 12.65
N GLY A 78 -0.76 -8.85 11.85
CA GLY A 78 -0.48 -8.79 10.42
C GLY A 78 -1.47 -7.89 9.67
N PHE A 79 -2.76 -7.99 9.98
CA PHE A 79 -3.80 -7.13 9.40
C PHE A 79 -3.58 -5.65 9.75
N VAL A 80 -3.42 -5.34 11.03
CA VAL A 80 -3.17 -3.96 11.48
C VAL A 80 -1.86 -3.42 10.90
N GLY A 81 -0.81 -4.23 10.90
CA GLY A 81 0.47 -3.87 10.29
C GLY A 81 0.33 -3.56 8.80
N THR A 82 -0.45 -4.36 8.07
CA THR A 82 -0.71 -4.13 6.64
C THR A 82 -1.48 -2.84 6.39
N LEU A 83 -2.49 -2.53 7.21
CA LEU A 83 -3.23 -1.27 7.12
C LEU A 83 -2.33 -0.05 7.33
N VAL A 84 -1.46 -0.10 8.35
CA VAL A 84 -0.52 0.99 8.62
C VAL A 84 0.50 1.13 7.48
N MET A 85 1.02 0.01 6.98
CA MET A 85 1.98 -0.02 5.87
C MET A 85 1.37 0.40 4.52
N ALA A 86 0.04 0.41 4.39
CA ALA A 86 -0.64 0.89 3.18
C ALA A 86 -0.69 2.42 3.09
N VAL A 87 -0.48 3.15 4.20
CA VAL A 87 -0.55 4.63 4.23
C VAL A 87 0.55 5.28 3.38
N PRO A 88 1.85 4.94 3.52
CA PRO A 88 2.93 5.53 2.72
C PRO A 88 2.73 5.47 1.20
N PRO A 89 2.45 4.30 0.57
CA PRO A 89 2.29 4.22 -0.87
C PRO A 89 1.06 5.00 -1.38
N VAL A 90 -0.02 5.07 -0.59
CA VAL A 90 -1.18 5.91 -0.93
C VAL A 90 -0.78 7.38 -0.95
N LEU A 91 -0.07 7.86 0.08
CA LEU A 91 0.37 9.27 0.14
C LEU A 91 1.27 9.64 -1.04
N ILE A 92 2.16 8.74 -1.46
CA ILE A 92 3.02 8.96 -2.63
C ILE A 92 2.18 9.04 -3.91
N GLY A 93 1.22 8.15 -4.11
CA GLY A 93 0.35 8.17 -5.29
C GLY A 93 -0.47 9.46 -5.39
N VAL A 94 -0.97 9.96 -4.25
CA VAL A 94 -1.68 11.23 -4.17
C VAL A 94 -0.75 12.42 -4.43
N ALA A 95 0.48 12.41 -3.91
CA ALA A 95 1.47 13.46 -4.15
C ALA A 95 1.83 13.58 -5.65
N VAL A 96 1.96 12.46 -6.35
CA VAL A 96 2.20 12.45 -7.81
C VAL A 96 1.04 13.09 -8.56
N LYS A 97 -0.21 12.82 -8.17
CA LYS A 97 -1.40 13.47 -8.75
C LYS A 97 -1.49 14.96 -8.45
N ALA A 98 -0.99 15.40 -7.30
CA ALA A 98 -0.97 16.80 -6.88
C ALA A 98 0.18 17.63 -7.50
N THR A 99 1.12 16.97 -8.17
CA THR A 99 2.27 17.64 -8.79
C THR A 99 1.81 18.37 -10.05
N SER A 100 2.01 19.69 -10.10
CA SER A 100 1.72 20.48 -11.31
C SER A 100 2.77 20.18 -12.36
N ALA A 101 2.37 19.56 -13.46
CA ALA A 101 3.19 19.40 -14.67
C ALA A 101 3.41 20.74 -15.38
#